data_AF-A0AAD1AST9-F1
#
_entry.id   AF-A0AAD1AST9-F1
#
_cell.length_a   1.000
_cell.length_b   1.000
_cell.length_c   1.000
_cell.angle_alpha   90.00
_cell.angle_beta   90.00
_cell.angle_gamma   90.00
#
_symmetry.space_group_name_H-M   'P 1'
#
loop_
_entity.id
_entity.type
_entity.pdbx_description
1 polymer ?
#
loop_
_entity_poly.entity_id
_entity_poly.type
_entity_poly.pdbx_seq_one_letter_code
_entity_poly.pdbx_strand_id
1 'polypeptide(L)'
;MAKLEQVGIYIVEKDLGVHIDAYSTITDNGHAWIVLGSIKKSAVRRNFDLAHELGHLPLHGAIDFDELTAAEYKQIEHEAHTFAAEFLLPIEDFTADFKKLYRRSNPDYYLDLKRKYLVSIVAMAMHAYALGLMSYQEQRYFFGQRSKKGYKIMEPLDDQLVPVRPGKIRALITLLFNQQVLTLRDLSRHLHVRPTFIAQLFALEPDFFTKYQPQHSYANMQNVISFPRRFTKN
;
A
#
# COMPACT_ATOMS: atom_id res chain seq x y z
N MET A 1 2.45 -7.09 3.19
CA MET A 1 1.63 -6.14 3.97
C MET A 1 1.22 -6.69 5.34
N ALA A 2 0.32 -7.68 5.47
CA ALA A 2 -0.17 -8.15 6.78
C ALA A 2 0.96 -8.54 7.78
N LYS A 3 2.02 -9.21 7.29
CA LYS A 3 3.21 -9.51 8.10
C LYS A 3 3.90 -8.26 8.64
N LEU A 4 3.99 -7.18 7.84
CA LEU A 4 4.57 -5.90 8.26
C LEU A 4 3.71 -5.24 9.35
N GLU A 5 2.39 -5.30 9.19
CA GLU A 5 1.47 -4.77 10.21
C GLU A 5 1.59 -5.52 11.55
N GLN A 6 1.80 -6.84 11.50
CA GLN A 6 1.99 -7.71 12.67
C GLN A 6 3.28 -7.43 13.44
N VAL A 7 4.37 -7.05 12.76
CA VAL A 7 5.64 -6.69 13.42
C VAL A 7 5.66 -5.26 13.95
N GLY A 8 4.52 -4.56 13.92
CA GLY A 8 4.37 -3.25 14.57
C GLY A 8 4.28 -2.07 13.60
N ILE A 9 4.58 -2.26 12.31
CA ILE A 9 4.52 -1.16 11.32
C ILE A 9 3.06 -0.76 11.08
N TYR A 10 2.79 0.54 10.99
CA TYR A 10 1.48 1.07 10.62
C TYR A 10 1.46 1.38 9.13
N ILE A 11 0.47 0.86 8.41
CA ILE A 11 0.37 1.04 6.96
C ILE A 11 -0.96 1.70 6.65
N VAL A 12 -0.93 2.76 5.86
CA VAL A 12 -2.13 3.47 5.39
C VAL A 12 -2.03 3.78 3.91
N GLU A 13 -3.18 3.98 3.28
CA GLU A 13 -3.26 4.47 1.91
C GLU A 13 -3.70 5.92 1.90
N LYS A 14 -3.05 6.73 1.06
CA LYS A 14 -3.45 8.12 0.83
C LYS A 14 -3.29 8.52 -0.62
N ASP A 15 -4.08 9.49 -1.06
CA ASP A 15 -3.79 10.18 -2.30
C ASP A 15 -2.55 11.06 -2.11
N LEU A 16 -1.45 10.66 -2.75
CA LEU A 16 -0.16 11.34 -2.71
C LEU A 16 0.12 12.09 -4.02
N GLY A 17 -0.88 12.21 -4.90
CA GLY A 17 -0.71 12.70 -6.25
C GLY A 17 0.02 11.70 -7.15
N VAL A 18 0.42 12.16 -8.35
CA VAL A 18 0.92 11.30 -9.43
C VAL A 18 2.42 11.01 -9.38
N HIS A 19 3.16 11.69 -8.51
CA HIS A 19 4.62 11.64 -8.48
C HIS A 19 5.18 10.83 -7.30
N ILE A 20 4.38 10.63 -6.25
CA ILE A 20 4.81 9.95 -5.03
C ILE A 20 4.05 8.64 -4.93
N ASP A 21 4.83 7.56 -4.96
CA ASP A 21 4.33 6.21 -4.97
C ASP A 21 4.12 5.67 -3.55
N ALA A 22 5.05 5.97 -2.65
CA ALA A 22 5.00 5.68 -1.23
C ALA A 22 6.03 6.55 -0.50
N TYR A 23 5.96 6.55 0.84
CA TYR A 23 7.04 6.98 1.71
C TYR A 23 6.92 6.30 3.07
N SER A 24 7.98 6.35 3.85
CA SER A 24 8.07 5.81 5.20
C SER A 24 8.64 6.82 6.18
N THR A 25 8.29 6.67 7.46
CA THR A 25 8.78 7.54 8.53
C THR A 25 8.68 6.85 9.87
N ILE A 26 9.48 7.32 10.83
CA ILE A 26 9.40 6.95 12.24
C ILE A 26 9.00 8.21 13.00
N THR A 27 7.87 8.16 13.70
CA THR A 27 7.42 9.28 14.54
C THR A 27 8.33 9.47 15.75
N ASP A 28 8.31 10.65 16.39
CA ASP A 28 9.05 10.92 17.64
C ASP A 28 8.84 9.88 18.75
N ASN A 29 7.65 9.27 18.82
CA ASN A 29 7.34 8.20 19.78
C ASN A 29 7.83 6.80 19.35
N GLY A 30 8.66 6.71 18.30
CA GLY A 30 9.27 5.47 17.82
C GLY A 30 8.36 4.57 16.96
N HIS A 31 7.17 5.03 16.55
CA HIS A 31 6.27 4.24 15.70
C HIS A 31 6.66 4.35 14.22
N ALA A 32 6.88 3.21 13.57
CA ALA A 32 7.15 3.14 12.14
C ALA A 32 5.84 3.18 11.31
N TRP A 33 5.83 4.03 10.29
CA TRP A 33 4.73 4.20 9.35
C TRP A 33 5.19 4.02 7.91
N ILE A 34 4.35 3.38 7.10
CA ILE A 34 4.45 3.37 5.65
C ILE A 34 3.16 3.93 5.07
N VAL A 35 3.26 4.97 4.25
CA VAL A 35 2.14 5.60 3.56
C VAL A 35 2.24 5.24 2.09
N LEU A 36 1.23 4.53 1.59
CA LEU A 36 1.15 4.10 0.20
C LEU A 36 0.25 5.03 -0.61
N GLY A 37 0.67 5.37 -1.82
CA GLY A 37 -0.17 6.04 -2.80
C GLY A 37 -1.43 5.22 -3.12
N SER A 38 -2.58 5.89 -3.21
CA SER A 38 -3.89 5.28 -3.51
C SER A 38 -4.10 5.03 -5.01
N ILE A 39 -3.19 5.53 -5.86
CA ILE A 39 -3.22 5.33 -7.31
C ILE A 39 -3.13 3.84 -7.63
N LYS A 40 -3.99 3.39 -8.57
CA LYS A 40 -4.10 1.97 -8.94
C LYS A 40 -2.79 1.45 -9.54
N LYS A 41 -2.06 0.68 -8.73
CA LYS A 41 -0.91 -0.13 -9.12
C LYS A 41 -1.26 -1.61 -9.08
N SER A 42 -0.53 -2.41 -9.86
CA SER A 42 -0.60 -3.86 -9.74
C SER A 42 -0.10 -4.33 -8.37
N ALA A 43 -0.56 -5.49 -7.91
CA ALA A 43 -0.18 -6.03 -6.60
C ALA A 43 1.34 -6.14 -6.43
N VAL A 44 2.04 -6.53 -7.51
CA VAL A 44 3.49 -6.75 -7.46
C VAL A 44 4.30 -5.45 -7.34
N ARG A 45 3.84 -4.36 -7.97
CA ARG A 45 4.49 -3.04 -7.80
C ARG A 45 4.31 -2.57 -6.37
N ARG A 46 3.09 -2.72 -5.85
CA ARG A 46 2.78 -2.35 -4.48
C ARG A 46 3.56 -3.16 -3.43
N ASN A 47 3.79 -4.45 -3.67
CA ASN A 47 4.65 -5.27 -2.81
C ASN A 47 6.09 -4.78 -2.83
N PHE A 48 6.59 -4.38 -4.00
CA PHE A 48 7.93 -3.84 -4.14
C PHE A 48 8.06 -2.48 -3.44
N ASP A 49 7.12 -1.56 -3.66
CA ASP A 49 7.07 -0.26 -2.96
C ASP A 49 7.08 -0.47 -1.44
N LEU A 50 6.26 -1.40 -0.92
CA LEU A 50 6.26 -1.74 0.51
C LEU A 50 7.61 -2.26 1.03
N ALA A 51 8.30 -3.09 0.25
CA ALA A 51 9.60 -3.63 0.64
C ALA A 51 10.71 -2.57 0.56
N HIS A 52 10.59 -1.64 -0.39
CA HIS A 52 11.47 -0.49 -0.54
C HIS A 52 11.34 0.46 0.65
N GLU A 53 10.10 0.84 1.00
CA GLU A 53 9.82 1.62 2.20
C GLU A 53 10.24 0.91 3.48
N LEU A 54 10.05 -0.41 3.54
CA LEU A 54 10.57 -1.20 4.64
C LEU A 54 12.09 -1.13 4.73
N GLY A 55 12.81 -1.01 3.61
CA GLY A 55 14.26 -0.86 3.60
C GLY A 55 14.72 0.50 4.16
N HIS A 56 14.00 1.58 3.88
CA HIS A 56 14.31 2.90 4.43
C HIS A 56 14.21 2.95 5.95
N LEU A 57 13.23 2.28 6.55
CA LEU A 57 13.02 2.33 8.00
C LEU A 57 14.26 1.92 8.83
N PRO A 58 14.85 0.72 8.66
CA PRO A 58 16.04 0.29 9.39
C PRO A 58 17.35 0.84 8.82
N LEU A 59 17.46 1.10 7.52
CA LEU A 59 18.73 1.53 6.91
C LEU A 59 18.94 3.04 7.00
N HIS A 60 17.86 3.82 6.90
CA HIS A 60 17.92 5.26 6.64
C HIS A 60 17.08 6.09 7.63
N GLY A 61 16.45 5.47 8.64
CA GLY A 61 15.51 6.14 9.55
C GLY A 61 16.09 7.25 10.44
N ALA A 62 17.42 7.37 10.50
CA ALA A 62 18.13 8.42 11.26
C ALA A 62 18.79 9.48 10.36
N ILE A 63 18.58 9.40 9.05
CA ILE A 63 19.17 10.32 8.07
C ILE A 63 18.18 11.45 7.79
N ASP A 64 18.66 12.69 7.83
CA ASP A 64 17.90 13.82 7.31
C ASP A 64 18.08 13.91 5.80
N PHE A 65 17.00 13.73 5.06
CA PHE A 65 17.01 13.70 3.60
C PHE A 65 17.23 15.08 2.99
N ASP A 66 16.93 16.16 3.72
CA ASP A 66 17.07 17.54 3.23
C ASP A 66 18.54 17.99 3.19
N GLU A 67 19.42 17.33 3.95
CA GLU A 67 20.85 17.62 4.00
C GLU A 67 21.68 16.83 2.96
N LEU A 68 21.03 15.92 2.22
CA LEU A 68 21.72 15.03 1.28
C LEU A 68 22.10 15.73 -0.02
N THR A 69 23.30 15.43 -0.51
CA THR A 69 23.64 15.69 -1.91
C THR A 69 22.84 14.76 -2.83
N ALA A 70 22.71 15.15 -4.11
CA ALA A 70 22.05 14.31 -5.11
C ALA A 70 22.72 12.93 -5.29
N ALA A 71 24.02 12.82 -5.03
CA ALA A 71 24.75 11.56 -5.11
C ALA A 71 24.41 10.63 -3.93
N GLU A 72 24.35 11.17 -2.71
CA GLU A 72 23.99 10.42 -1.50
C GLU A 72 22.53 9.97 -1.54
N TYR A 73 21.62 10.86 -1.95
CA TYR A 73 20.22 10.50 -2.16
C TYR A 73 20.07 9.32 -3.13
N LYS A 74 20.78 9.37 -4.27
CA LYS A 74 20.76 8.28 -5.25
C LYS A 74 21.31 6.97 -4.69
N GLN A 75 22.31 7.04 -3.81
CA GLN A 75 22.87 5.85 -3.17
C GLN A 75 21.86 5.24 -2.17
N ILE A 76 21.24 6.06 -1.33
CA ILE A 76 20.21 5.64 -0.36
C ILE A 76 19.02 4.96 -1.06
N GLU A 77 18.52 5.56 -2.14
CA GLU A 77 17.46 4.97 -2.97
C GLU A 77 17.90 3.63 -3.59
N HIS A 78 19.16 3.53 -4.01
CA HIS A 78 19.71 2.28 -4.55
C HIS A 78 19.84 1.19 -3.48
N GLU A 79 20.24 1.54 -2.26
CA GLU A 79 20.32 0.64 -1.11
C GLU A 79 18.92 0.11 -0.75
N ALA A 80 17.91 0.98 -0.66
CA ALA A 80 16.53 0.58 -0.39
C ALA A 80 15.93 -0.28 -1.51
N HIS A 81 16.21 0.04 -2.78
CA HIS A 81 15.82 -0.80 -3.92
C HIS A 81 16.49 -2.18 -3.88
N THR A 82 17.77 -2.25 -3.51
CA THR A 82 18.50 -3.51 -3.37
C THR A 82 17.93 -4.33 -2.22
N PHE A 83 17.70 -3.71 -1.07
CA PHE A 83 17.01 -4.34 0.06
C PHE A 83 15.66 -4.93 -0.36
N ALA A 84 14.84 -4.18 -1.08
CA ALA A 84 13.53 -4.64 -1.54
C ALA A 84 13.63 -5.88 -2.44
N ALA A 85 14.60 -5.90 -3.35
CA ALA A 85 14.85 -7.03 -4.24
C ALA A 85 15.26 -8.27 -3.44
N GLU A 86 16.26 -8.17 -2.57
CA GLU A 86 16.75 -9.28 -1.73
C GLU A 86 15.69 -9.78 -0.74
N PHE A 87 14.89 -8.89 -0.18
CA PHE A 87 13.82 -9.24 0.75
C PHE A 87 12.68 -10.01 0.08
N LEU A 88 12.32 -9.63 -1.15
CA LEU A 88 11.22 -10.27 -1.89
C LEU A 88 11.68 -11.48 -2.72
N LEU A 89 12.96 -11.54 -3.08
CA LEU A 89 13.58 -12.58 -3.90
C LEU A 89 14.79 -13.17 -3.15
N PRO A 90 14.58 -14.04 -2.15
CA PRO A 90 15.69 -14.66 -1.42
C PRO A 90 16.66 -15.36 -2.38
N ILE A 91 17.95 -15.04 -2.28
CA ILE A 91 19.00 -15.43 -3.26
C ILE A 91 18.96 -16.93 -3.59
N GLU A 92 18.90 -17.79 -2.58
CA GLU A 92 19.02 -19.25 -2.77
C GLU A 92 17.82 -19.79 -3.55
N ASP A 93 16.62 -19.47 -3.09
CA ASP A 93 15.35 -19.92 -3.67
C ASP A 93 15.15 -19.33 -5.07
N PHE A 94 15.37 -18.03 -5.21
CA PHE A 94 15.24 -17.34 -6.49
C PHE A 94 16.24 -17.88 -7.51
N THR A 95 17.51 -18.05 -7.12
CA THR A 95 18.54 -18.60 -8.02
C THR A 95 18.19 -20.01 -8.48
N ALA A 96 17.74 -20.86 -7.57
CA ALA A 96 17.37 -22.25 -7.88
C ALA A 96 16.21 -22.31 -8.90
N ASP A 97 15.19 -21.47 -8.74
CA ASP A 97 14.07 -21.42 -9.68
C ASP A 97 14.42 -20.72 -10.99
N PHE A 98 15.18 -19.63 -10.92
CA PHE A 98 15.59 -18.86 -12.08
C PHE A 98 16.47 -19.69 -13.03
N LYS A 99 17.34 -20.56 -12.49
CA LYS A 99 18.15 -21.48 -13.29
C LYS A 99 17.33 -22.52 -14.05
N LYS A 100 16.09 -22.81 -13.64
CA LYS A 100 15.17 -23.72 -14.34
C LYS A 100 14.47 -23.08 -15.54
N LEU A 101 14.57 -21.76 -15.71
CA LEU A 101 13.98 -21.07 -16.85
C LEU A 101 14.60 -21.56 -18.16
N TYR A 102 13.76 -22.01 -19.09
CA TYR A 102 14.21 -22.45 -20.42
C TYR A 102 14.96 -21.35 -21.18
N ARG A 103 14.46 -20.10 -21.10
CA ARG A 103 15.11 -18.95 -21.75
C ARG A 103 14.98 -17.68 -20.92
N ARG A 104 16.07 -17.32 -20.24
CA ARG A 104 16.19 -16.11 -19.39
C ARG A 104 15.89 -14.81 -20.13
N SER A 105 16.16 -14.76 -21.44
CA SER A 105 15.94 -13.58 -22.26
C SER A 105 14.49 -13.39 -22.75
N ASN A 106 13.54 -14.26 -22.37
CA ASN A 106 12.14 -14.12 -22.77
C ASN A 106 11.25 -13.89 -21.53
N PRO A 107 10.60 -12.71 -21.42
CA PRO A 107 9.74 -12.36 -20.27
C PRO A 107 8.63 -13.35 -19.94
N ASP A 108 8.09 -14.10 -20.91
CA ASP A 108 6.99 -15.03 -20.66
C ASP A 108 7.39 -16.21 -19.75
N TYR A 109 8.67 -16.58 -19.71
CA TYR A 109 9.11 -17.67 -18.82
C TYR A 109 9.10 -17.25 -17.35
N TYR A 110 8.90 -15.97 -17.05
CA TYR A 110 8.90 -15.44 -15.68
C TYR A 110 7.52 -15.52 -15.04
N LEU A 111 6.47 -15.92 -15.75
CA LEU A 111 5.11 -15.86 -15.24
C LEU A 111 4.89 -16.72 -13.99
N ASP A 112 5.48 -17.91 -13.94
CA ASP A 112 5.38 -18.78 -12.76
C ASP A 112 6.16 -18.21 -11.58
N LEU A 113 7.33 -17.62 -11.83
CA LEU A 113 8.10 -16.91 -10.81
C LEU A 113 7.34 -15.67 -10.30
N LYS A 114 6.70 -14.91 -11.19
CA LYS A 114 5.86 -13.76 -10.82
C LYS A 114 4.71 -14.18 -9.91
N ARG A 115 4.05 -15.32 -10.17
CA ARG A 115 3.02 -15.86 -9.29
C ARG A 115 3.58 -16.29 -7.94
N LYS A 116 4.75 -16.96 -7.94
CA LYS A 116 5.40 -17.45 -6.71
C LYS A 116 5.85 -16.30 -5.81
N TYR A 117 6.63 -15.38 -6.35
CA TYR A 117 7.28 -14.31 -5.59
C TYR A 117 6.42 -13.06 -5.43
N LEU A 118 5.37 -12.90 -6.25
CA LEU A 118 4.53 -11.69 -6.30
C LEU A 118 5.35 -10.42 -6.55
N VAL A 119 6.33 -10.53 -7.46
CA VAL A 119 7.24 -9.46 -7.91
C VAL A 119 7.11 -9.28 -9.43
N SER A 120 7.37 -8.07 -9.94
CA SER A 120 7.32 -7.79 -11.37
C SER A 120 8.39 -8.57 -12.16
N ILE A 121 8.09 -8.86 -13.42
CA ILE A 121 9.01 -9.55 -14.33
C ILE A 121 10.28 -8.71 -14.51
N VAL A 122 10.14 -7.38 -14.57
CA VAL A 122 11.27 -6.45 -14.67
C VAL A 122 12.15 -6.49 -13.41
N ALA A 123 11.57 -6.42 -12.21
CA ALA A 123 12.36 -6.45 -10.98
C ALA A 123 13.13 -7.77 -10.83
N MET A 124 12.50 -8.91 -11.15
CA MET A 124 13.19 -10.20 -11.17
C MET A 124 14.34 -10.26 -12.18
N ALA A 125 14.16 -9.72 -13.39
CA ALA A 125 15.23 -9.69 -14.40
C ALA A 125 16.39 -8.75 -14.01
N MET A 126 16.09 -7.62 -13.38
CA MET A 126 17.09 -6.69 -12.85
C MET A 126 17.91 -7.35 -11.72
N HIS A 127 17.23 -8.00 -10.78
CA HIS A 127 17.87 -8.73 -9.69
C HIS A 127 18.71 -9.91 -10.20
N ALA A 128 18.18 -10.71 -11.15
CA ALA A 128 18.94 -11.79 -11.78
C ALA A 128 20.21 -11.29 -12.50
N TYR A 129 20.15 -10.13 -13.14
CA TYR A 129 21.32 -9.51 -13.75
C TYR A 129 22.34 -9.05 -12.68
N ALA A 130 21.88 -8.42 -11.60
CA ALA A 130 22.73 -8.02 -10.49
C ALA A 130 23.46 -9.21 -9.84
N LEU A 131 22.79 -10.37 -9.74
CA LEU A 131 23.37 -11.62 -9.25
C LEU A 131 24.28 -12.35 -10.27
N GLY A 132 24.44 -11.82 -11.49
CA GLY A 132 25.21 -12.48 -12.56
C GLY A 132 24.55 -13.72 -13.14
N LEU A 133 23.27 -13.96 -12.86
CA LEU A 133 22.50 -15.07 -13.45
C LEU A 133 22.10 -14.80 -14.91
N MET A 134 22.20 -13.56 -15.35
CA MET A 134 21.89 -13.12 -16.70
C MET A 134 23.07 -12.34 -17.27
N SER A 135 23.51 -12.69 -18.47
CA SER A 135 24.51 -11.91 -19.20
C SER A 135 23.93 -10.59 -19.71
N TYR A 136 24.80 -9.62 -20.02
CA TYR A 136 24.40 -8.34 -20.62
C TYR A 136 23.59 -8.53 -21.91
N GLN A 137 23.99 -9.50 -22.75
CA GLN A 137 23.29 -9.79 -24.01
C GLN A 137 21.88 -10.33 -23.75
N GLU A 138 21.72 -11.27 -22.82
CA GLU A 138 20.40 -11.79 -22.44
C GLU A 138 19.49 -10.71 -21.87
N GLN A 139 20.04 -9.81 -21.03
CA GLN A 139 19.30 -8.69 -20.45
C GLN A 139 18.83 -7.72 -21.53
N ARG A 140 19.71 -7.37 -22.47
CA ARG A 140 19.36 -6.53 -23.61
C ARG A 140 18.24 -7.15 -24.45
N TYR A 141 18.31 -8.45 -24.73
CA TYR A 141 17.25 -9.15 -25.45
C TYR A 141 15.95 -9.21 -24.66
N PHE A 142 16.01 -9.45 -23.35
CA PHE A 142 14.84 -9.44 -22.46
C PHE A 142 14.09 -8.12 -22.55
N PHE A 143 14.78 -6.98 -22.44
CA PHE A 143 14.16 -5.66 -22.53
C PHE A 143 13.63 -5.33 -23.94
N GLY A 144 14.29 -5.85 -24.98
CA GLY A 144 13.79 -5.80 -26.35
C GLY A 144 12.47 -6.56 -26.51
N GLN A 145 12.40 -7.79 -26.01
CA GLN A 145 11.20 -8.63 -26.05
C GLN A 145 10.06 -8.03 -25.21
N ARG A 146 10.37 -7.53 -24.00
CA ARG A 146 9.42 -6.82 -23.14
C ARG A 146 8.74 -5.67 -23.89
N SER A 147 9.52 -4.87 -24.60
CA SER A 147 9.01 -3.73 -25.36
C SER A 147 8.12 -4.17 -26.52
N LYS A 148 8.56 -5.18 -27.31
CA LYS A 148 7.76 -5.74 -28.42
C LYS A 148 6.42 -6.30 -27.97
N LYS A 149 6.36 -6.85 -26.75
CA LYS A 149 5.17 -7.45 -26.15
C LYS A 149 4.24 -6.44 -25.46
N GLY A 150 4.61 -5.16 -25.38
CA GLY A 150 3.82 -4.13 -24.70
C GLY A 150 3.90 -4.17 -23.17
N TYR A 151 4.79 -4.99 -22.58
CA TYR A 151 4.88 -5.20 -21.13
C TYR A 151 5.43 -3.98 -20.36
N LYS A 152 5.78 -2.89 -21.06
CA LYS A 152 6.10 -1.61 -20.44
C LYS A 152 4.87 -0.97 -19.78
N ILE A 153 3.70 -1.16 -20.38
CA ILE A 153 2.44 -0.56 -19.89
C ILE A 153 1.84 -1.45 -18.80
N MET A 154 1.68 -2.73 -19.11
CA MET A 154 1.10 -3.73 -18.21
C MET A 154 1.78 -5.06 -18.47
N GLU A 155 2.36 -5.64 -17.41
CA GLU A 155 2.89 -6.99 -17.50
C GLU A 155 1.74 -8.00 -17.40
N PRO A 156 1.88 -9.21 -17.94
CA PRO A 156 0.91 -10.26 -17.69
C PRO A 156 0.75 -10.49 -16.18
N LEU A 157 -0.47 -10.83 -15.77
CA LEU A 157 -0.91 -11.04 -14.39
C LEU A 157 -1.04 -9.77 -13.53
N ASP A 158 -0.69 -8.58 -14.03
CA ASP A 158 -0.87 -7.33 -13.27
C ASP A 158 -2.34 -7.04 -12.93
N ASP A 159 -3.26 -7.52 -13.77
CA ASP A 159 -4.72 -7.40 -13.67
C ASP A 159 -5.37 -8.56 -12.88
N GLN A 160 -4.67 -9.68 -12.73
CA GLN A 160 -5.17 -10.89 -12.06
C GLN A 160 -4.75 -10.96 -10.60
N LEU A 161 -3.57 -10.42 -10.26
CA LEU A 161 -3.07 -10.41 -8.89
C LEU A 161 -3.72 -9.28 -8.10
N VAL A 162 -4.55 -9.65 -7.12
CA VAL A 162 -5.29 -8.68 -6.28
C VAL A 162 -4.36 -8.09 -5.21
N PRO A 163 -4.21 -6.76 -5.13
CA PRO A 163 -3.40 -6.12 -4.09
C PRO A 163 -4.02 -6.32 -2.70
N VAL A 164 -3.18 -6.67 -1.72
CA VAL A 164 -3.59 -6.68 -0.30
C VAL A 164 -3.75 -5.23 0.17
N ARG A 165 -4.85 -4.94 0.87
CA ARG A 165 -5.15 -3.62 1.46
C ARG A 165 -4.78 -3.59 2.96
N PRO A 166 -4.36 -2.43 3.51
CA PRO A 166 -4.02 -2.33 4.93
C PRO A 166 -5.23 -2.58 5.82
N GLY A 167 -5.03 -3.30 6.92
CA GLY A 167 -6.14 -3.74 7.77
C GLY A 167 -6.02 -3.31 9.24
N LYS A 168 -4.82 -3.03 9.72
CA LYS A 168 -4.54 -2.83 11.15
C LYS A 168 -5.30 -1.65 11.74
N ILE A 169 -5.22 -0.48 11.12
CA ILE A 169 -5.91 0.73 11.61
C ILE A 169 -7.42 0.52 11.62
N ARG A 170 -7.99 -0.05 10.55
CA ARG A 170 -9.41 -0.38 10.47
C ARG A 170 -9.84 -1.32 11.60
N ALA A 171 -9.05 -2.37 11.86
CA ALA A 171 -9.31 -3.32 12.93
C ALA A 171 -9.24 -2.67 14.31
N LEU A 172 -8.23 -1.84 14.56
CA LEU A 172 -8.07 -1.10 15.83
C LEU A 172 -9.22 -0.15 16.08
N ILE A 173 -9.58 0.70 15.10
CA ILE A 173 -10.73 1.62 15.22
C ILE A 173 -12.01 0.82 15.45
N THR A 174 -12.22 -0.27 14.71
CA THR A 174 -13.40 -1.15 14.91
C THR A 174 -13.46 -1.71 16.33
N LEU A 175 -12.34 -2.19 16.86
CA LEU A 175 -12.27 -2.72 18.23
C LEU A 175 -12.60 -1.65 19.27
N LEU A 176 -11.97 -0.48 19.19
CA LEU A 176 -12.18 0.62 20.16
C LEU A 176 -13.63 1.11 20.19
N PHE A 177 -14.27 1.19 19.03
CA PHE A 177 -15.67 1.57 18.93
C PHE A 177 -16.63 0.48 19.42
N ASN A 178 -16.38 -0.78 19.05
CA ASN A 178 -17.21 -1.91 19.49
C ASN A 178 -17.16 -2.10 21.01
N GLN A 179 -16.00 -1.87 21.63
CA GLN A 179 -15.81 -1.96 23.09
C GLN A 179 -16.21 -0.67 23.83
N GLN A 180 -16.74 0.33 23.12
CA GLN A 180 -17.14 1.64 23.68
C GLN A 180 -16.01 2.38 24.41
N VAL A 181 -14.75 2.05 24.12
CA VAL A 181 -13.56 2.76 24.62
C VAL A 181 -13.46 4.14 23.97
N LEU A 182 -13.89 4.25 22.72
CA LEU A 182 -13.94 5.50 21.96
C LEU A 182 -15.31 5.65 21.29
N THR A 183 -15.96 6.82 21.45
CA THR A 183 -17.22 7.13 20.78
C THR A 183 -17.06 8.25 19.75
N LEU A 184 -18.06 8.44 18.88
CA LEU A 184 -18.09 9.60 17.97
C LEU A 184 -18.07 10.93 18.71
N ARG A 185 -18.68 10.99 19.90
CA ARG A 185 -18.66 12.18 20.74
C ARG A 185 -17.25 12.48 21.23
N ASP A 186 -16.49 11.45 21.60
CA ASP A 186 -15.11 11.61 22.07
C ASP A 186 -14.18 12.00 20.92
N LEU A 187 -14.31 11.38 19.75
CA LEU A 187 -13.58 11.82 18.55
C LEU A 187 -13.86 13.29 18.22
N SER A 188 -15.12 13.69 18.20
CA SER A 188 -15.51 15.07 17.90
C SER A 188 -14.98 16.06 18.93
N ARG A 189 -14.93 15.69 20.21
CA ARG A 189 -14.45 16.56 21.30
C ARG A 189 -12.94 16.70 21.30
N HIS A 190 -12.20 15.64 21.01
CA HIS A 190 -10.73 15.67 21.07
C HIS A 190 -10.10 16.18 19.77
N LEU A 191 -10.60 15.74 18.62
CA LEU A 191 -9.98 16.04 17.33
C LEU A 191 -10.64 17.20 16.59
N HIS A 192 -11.86 17.60 16.97
CA HIS A 192 -12.64 18.67 16.31
C HIS A 192 -12.80 18.48 14.79
N VAL A 193 -12.78 17.23 14.30
CA VAL A 193 -12.95 16.88 12.89
C VAL A 193 -14.22 16.07 12.66
N ARG A 194 -14.72 16.12 11.43
CA ARG A 194 -15.86 15.30 11.01
C ARG A 194 -15.46 13.82 10.91
N PRO A 195 -16.34 12.86 11.24
CA PRO A 195 -16.05 11.43 11.07
C PRO A 195 -15.66 11.05 9.64
N THR A 196 -16.22 11.74 8.64
CA THR A 196 -15.88 11.56 7.23
C THR A 196 -14.42 11.89 6.92
N PHE A 197 -13.85 12.90 7.59
CA PHE A 197 -12.43 13.23 7.43
C PHE A 197 -11.54 12.13 7.99
N ILE A 198 -11.88 11.55 9.14
CA ILE A 198 -11.15 10.41 9.73
C ILE A 198 -11.24 9.18 8.83
N ALA A 199 -12.42 8.91 8.26
CA ALA A 199 -12.60 7.82 7.31
C ALA A 199 -11.68 8.02 6.09
N GLN A 200 -11.65 9.21 5.51
CA GLN A 200 -10.74 9.53 4.40
C GLN A 200 -9.26 9.44 4.81
N LEU A 201 -8.90 9.94 5.98
CA LEU A 201 -7.53 9.98 6.49
C LEU A 201 -6.90 8.60 6.59
N PHE A 202 -7.69 7.59 6.96
CA PHE A 202 -7.27 6.20 7.14
C PHE A 202 -7.78 5.26 6.05
N ALA A 203 -8.25 5.80 4.92
CA ALA A 203 -8.81 5.04 3.80
C ALA A 203 -9.87 4.00 4.22
N LEU A 204 -10.74 4.39 5.15
CA LEU A 204 -11.93 3.63 5.54
C LEU A 204 -13.09 3.94 4.58
N GLU A 205 -14.10 3.07 4.57
CA GLU A 205 -15.34 3.32 3.83
C GLU A 205 -15.98 4.65 4.29
N PRO A 206 -16.54 5.47 3.38
CA PRO A 206 -17.11 6.77 3.74
C PRO A 206 -18.21 6.71 4.82
N ASP A 207 -18.94 5.60 4.86
CA ASP A 207 -20.02 5.30 5.79
C ASP A 207 -19.58 4.46 7.00
N PHE A 208 -18.27 4.21 7.16
CA PHE A 208 -17.70 3.36 8.21
C PHE A 208 -18.22 3.70 9.62
N PHE A 209 -18.40 4.99 9.90
CA PHE A 209 -18.84 5.50 11.20
C PHE A 209 -20.37 5.55 11.38
N THR A 210 -21.16 5.37 10.32
CA THR A 210 -22.63 5.50 10.35
C THR A 210 -23.26 4.55 11.36
N LYS A 211 -22.74 3.32 11.46
CA LYS A 211 -23.20 2.30 12.43
C LYS A 211 -22.94 2.64 13.90
N TYR A 212 -22.12 3.65 14.19
CA TYR A 212 -21.81 4.12 15.54
C TYR A 212 -22.47 5.47 15.84
N GLN A 213 -23.28 6.01 14.93
CA GLN A 213 -24.07 7.20 15.21
C GLN A 213 -25.08 6.91 16.32
N PRO A 214 -25.26 7.83 17.29
CA PRO A 214 -26.33 7.68 18.26
C PRO A 214 -27.66 7.59 17.51
N GLN A 215 -28.44 6.56 17.80
CA GLN A 215 -29.82 6.48 17.32
C GLN A 215 -30.60 7.63 17.94
N HIS A 216 -30.77 8.72 17.21
CA HIS A 216 -31.70 9.76 17.60
C HIS A 216 -33.11 9.31 17.21
N SER A 217 -33.91 8.85 18.17
CA SER A 217 -35.36 8.83 17.99
C SER A 217 -35.88 10.27 18.05
N TYR A 218 -35.78 11.01 16.94
CA TYR A 218 -36.31 12.38 16.86
C TYR A 218 -37.84 12.44 16.98
N ALA A 219 -38.54 11.30 16.93
CA ALA A 219 -39.97 11.23 17.13
C ALA A 219 -40.28 10.36 18.36
N ASN A 220 -40.51 11.01 19.50
CA ASN A 220 -41.44 10.42 20.46
C ASN A 220 -42.84 10.57 19.82
N MET A 221 -43.33 9.52 19.15
CA MET A 221 -44.63 9.55 18.46
C MET A 221 -45.80 9.85 19.41
N GLN A 222 -45.57 9.84 20.72
CA GLN A 222 -46.54 10.24 21.74
C GLN A 222 -46.88 11.75 21.72
N ASN A 223 -46.03 12.61 21.12
CA ASN A 223 -46.23 14.07 21.07
C ASN A 223 -46.53 14.59 19.65
N VAL A 224 -46.92 13.72 18.71
CA VAL A 224 -47.30 14.14 17.35
C VAL A 224 -48.73 14.66 17.38
N ILE A 225 -48.89 15.99 17.38
CA ILE A 225 -50.20 16.62 17.23
C ILE A 225 -50.60 16.54 15.75
N SER A 226 -51.68 15.80 15.47
CA SER A 226 -52.28 15.71 14.15
C SER A 226 -52.80 17.08 13.70
N PHE A 227 -52.31 17.60 12.58
CA PHE A 227 -52.83 18.83 11.99
C PHE A 227 -54.22 18.58 11.38
N PRO A 228 -55.29 19.26 11.82
CA PRO A 228 -56.61 19.07 11.23
C PRO A 228 -56.63 19.59 9.80
N ARG A 229 -56.88 18.70 8.83
CA ARG A 229 -57.10 19.04 7.43
C ARG A 229 -58.49 19.66 7.28
N ARG A 230 -58.62 20.97 7.47
CA ARG A 230 -59.61 21.84 6.79
C ARG A 230 -59.47 23.29 7.27
N PHE A 231 -58.89 24.12 6.40
CA PHE A 231 -59.28 25.52 6.33
C PHE A 231 -60.29 25.63 5.18
N THR A 232 -61.58 25.66 5.50
CA THR A 232 -62.57 26.17 4.55
C THR A 232 -62.39 27.68 4.50
N LYS A 233 -61.88 28.19 3.38
CA LYS A 233 -61.94 29.62 3.07
C LYS A 233 -63.41 29.96 2.83
N ASN A 234 -63.96 30.86 3.65
CA ASN A 234 -65.09 31.70 3.25
C ASN A 234 -64.53 32.92 2.52
#